data_AF-A0A937H0Z6-F1
#
_entry.id   AF-A0A937H0Z6-F1
#
_cell.length_a   1.000
_cell.length_b   1.000
_cell.length_c   1.000
_cell.angle_alpha   90.00
_cell.angle_beta   90.00
_cell.angle_gamma   90.00
#
_symmetry.space_group_name_H-M   'P 1'
#
loop_
_entity.id
_entity.type
_entity.pdbx_description
1 polymer ?
#
loop_
_entity_poly.entity_id
_entity_poly.type
_entity_poly.pdbx_seq_one_letter_code
_entity_poly.pdbx_strand_id
1 'polypeptide(L)' 'QSHIEVLLDYISKDTKLITVIDGHPMTLSWLGSVFGHKTIPLGVDRFGQTGNIKDLFTEFAIDSNSISNIGFNIN' A
#
# COMPACT_ATOMS: atom_id res chain seq x y z
N GLN A 1 13.94 -20.45 3.73
CA GLN A 1 13.28 -19.29 3.12
C GLN A 1 11.80 -19.35 3.45
N SER A 2 11.24 -18.23 3.88
CA SER A 2 9.81 -17.99 4.05
C SER A 2 9.14 -17.73 2.70
N HIS A 3 7.82 -17.85 2.64
CA HIS A 3 7.06 -17.63 1.39
C HIS A 3 7.26 -16.20 0.83
N ILE A 4 7.30 -15.19 1.70
CA ILE A 4 7.47 -13.80 1.28
C ILE A 4 8.87 -13.52 0.70
N GLU A 5 9.92 -14.16 1.23
CA GLU A 5 11.26 -14.06 0.66
C GLU A 5 11.28 -14.58 -0.78
N VAL A 6 10.63 -15.71 -1.06
CA VAL A 6 10.57 -16.28 -2.41
C VAL A 6 9.80 -15.36 -3.39
N LEU A 7 8.72 -14.74 -2.93
CA LEU A 7 7.96 -13.81 -3.79
C LEU A 7 8.74 -12.55 -4.12
N LEU A 8 9.45 -11.99 -3.14
CA LEU A 8 10.19 -10.74 -3.30
C LEU A 8 11.55 -10.92 -3.99
N ASP A 9 12.10 -12.14 -4.05
CA ASP A 9 13.42 -12.42 -4.66
C ASP A 9 13.47 -12.06 -6.16
N TYR A 10 12.32 -12.09 -6.85
CA TYR A 10 12.22 -11.71 -8.26
C TYR A 10 12.08 -10.21 -8.52
N ILE A 11 11.99 -9.40 -7.45
CA ILE A 11 11.75 -7.96 -7.52
C ILE A 11 13.02 -7.22 -7.12
N SER A 12 13.45 -6.24 -7.93
CA SER A 12 14.63 -5.45 -7.61
C SER A 12 14.39 -4.58 -6.36
N LYS A 13 15.38 -4.47 -5.48
CA LYS A 13 15.30 -3.76 -4.19
C LYS A 13 14.89 -2.28 -4.26
N ASP A 14 15.12 -1.65 -5.40
CA ASP A 14 14.76 -0.25 -5.69
C ASP A 14 13.29 -0.09 -6.10
N THR A 15 12.59 -1.20 -6.34
CA THR A 15 11.14 -1.22 -6.56
C THR A 15 10.42 -0.75 -5.32
N LYS A 16 9.45 0.16 -5.51
CA LYS A 16 8.56 0.59 -4.43
C LYS A 16 7.43 -0.42 -4.28
N LEU A 17 7.15 -0.83 -3.05
CA LEU A 17 5.98 -1.65 -2.72
C LEU A 17 4.83 -0.73 -2.32
N ILE A 18 3.74 -0.73 -3.07
CA ILE A 18 2.48 -0.11 -2.65
C ILE A 18 1.60 -1.23 -2.11
N THR A 19 1.25 -1.17 -0.83
CA THR A 19 0.35 -2.14 -0.20
C THR A 19 -0.98 -1.48 0.08
N VAL A 20 -2.07 -2.24 -0.04
CA VAL A 20 -3.43 -1.74 0.15
C VAL A 20 -4.18 -2.74 1.01
N ILE A 21 -4.82 -2.26 2.07
CA ILE A 21 -5.64 -3.08 2.96
C ILE A 21 -6.84 -2.27 3.47
N ASP A 22 -7.99 -2.92 3.60
CA ASP A 22 -9.12 -2.40 4.37
C ASP A 22 -8.85 -2.60 5.87
N GLY A 23 -7.94 -1.78 6.40
CA GLY A 23 -7.44 -1.84 7.77
C GLY A 23 -6.22 -0.94 7.96
N HIS A 24 -5.66 -0.91 9.18
CA HIS A 24 -4.56 0.01 9.48
C HIS A 24 -3.31 -0.27 8.61
N PRO A 25 -2.72 0.73 7.93
CA PRO A 25 -1.64 0.54 6.95
C PRO A 25 -0.39 -0.14 7.53
N MET A 26 -0.12 0.08 8.83
CA MET A 26 1.01 -0.56 9.53
C MET A 26 0.95 -2.09 9.57
N THR A 27 -0.21 -2.70 9.32
CA THR A 27 -0.37 -4.17 9.24
C THR A 27 0.54 -4.78 8.17
N LEU A 28 0.76 -4.07 7.06
CA LEU A 28 1.56 -4.56 5.92
C LEU A 28 2.89 -3.82 5.74
N SER A 29 3.20 -2.83 6.59
CA SER A 29 4.41 -2.01 6.41
C SER A 29 5.71 -2.81 6.59
N TRP A 30 5.66 -3.94 7.32
CA TRP A 30 6.82 -4.79 7.57
C TRP A 30 7.36 -5.49 6.32
N LEU A 31 6.54 -5.62 5.25
CA LEU A 31 6.94 -6.32 4.01
C LEU A 31 8.19 -5.68 3.37
N GLY A 32 8.34 -4.36 3.48
CA GLY A 32 9.53 -3.65 3.01
C GLY A 32 10.81 -4.09 3.71
N SER A 33 10.73 -4.45 4.99
CA SER A 33 11.89 -4.80 5.82
C SER A 33 12.49 -6.16 5.47
N VAL A 34 11.80 -7.02 4.70
CA VAL A 34 12.30 -8.35 4.32
C VAL A 34 13.60 -8.23 3.50
N PHE A 35 13.62 -7.35 2.49
CA PHE A 35 14.81 -7.08 1.65
C PHE A 35 15.15 -5.59 1.52
N GLY A 36 14.53 -4.71 2.31
CA GLY A 36 14.81 -3.28 2.33
C GLY A 36 14.12 -2.47 1.22
N HIS A 37 12.97 -2.94 0.71
CA HIS A 37 12.18 -2.20 -0.28
C HIS A 37 11.55 -0.95 0.35
N LYS A 38 11.49 0.14 -0.41
CA LYS A 38 10.69 1.31 -0.02
C LYS A 38 9.21 0.94 -0.06
N THR A 39 8.51 1.04 1.06
CA THR A 39 7.08 0.69 1.16
C THR A 39 6.22 1.94 1.32
N ILE A 40 5.09 1.97 0.62
CA ILE A 40 4.04 2.98 0.71
C ILE A 40 2.78 2.25 1.17
N PRO A 41 2.53 2.15 2.48
CA PRO A 41 1.40 1.41 3.01
C PRO A 41 0.13 2.26 2.99
N LEU A 42 -0.90 1.79 2.30
CA LEU A 42 -2.21 2.43 2.19
C LEU A 42 -3.25 1.61 2.95
N GLY A 43 -4.14 2.30 3.65
CA GLY A 43 -5.19 1.68 4.43
C GLY A 43 -5.95 2.66 5.30
N VAL A 44 -6.87 2.13 6.08
CA VAL A 44 -7.76 2.89 6.97
C VAL A 44 -7.09 3.13 8.31
N ASP A 45 -6.73 4.38 8.60
CA ASP A 45 -6.03 4.80 9.83
C ASP A 45 -6.88 5.72 10.73
N ARG A 46 -8.06 6.13 10.27
CA ARG A 46 -9.01 6.97 10.98
C ARG A 46 -10.40 6.36 10.92
N PHE A 47 -11.18 6.59 11.97
CA PHE A 47 -12.54 6.08 12.13
C PHE A 47 -13.57 7.23 12.15
N GLY A 48 -14.84 6.91 11.88
CA GLY A 48 -15.97 7.84 12.02
C GLY A 48 -16.36 8.59 10.74
N GLN A 49 -15.76 8.24 9.60
CA GLN A 49 -16.11 8.84 8.31
C GLN A 49 -17.47 8.31 7.85
N THR A 50 -18.30 9.21 7.34
CA THR A 50 -19.59 8.88 6.73
C THR A 50 -19.58 9.41 5.30
N GLY A 51 -20.12 8.63 4.36
CA GLY A 51 -20.06 8.96 2.95
C GLY A 51 -20.40 7.74 2.10
N ASN A 52 -20.38 7.91 0.79
CA ASN A 52 -20.50 6.77 -0.11
C ASN A 52 -19.16 6.00 -0.17
N ILE A 53 -19.20 4.76 -0.65
CA ILE A 53 -18.01 3.88 -0.70
C ILE A 53 -16.85 4.52 -1.48
N LYS A 54 -17.15 5.21 -2.58
CA LYS A 54 -16.13 5.84 -3.43
C LYS A 54 -15.43 6.96 -2.67
N ASP A 55 -16.19 7.82 -2.00
CA ASP A 55 -15.64 8.92 -1.20
C ASP A 55 -14.76 8.37 -0.07
N LEU A 56 -15.19 7.29 0.60
CA LEU A 56 -14.41 6.65 1.65
C LEU A 56 -13.11 6.04 1.12
N PHE A 57 -13.13 5.40 -0.05
CA PHE A 57 -11.91 4.86 -0.65
C PHE A 57 -10.93 5.97 -1.05
N THR A 58 -11.43 7.10 -1.54
CA THR A 58 -10.59 8.26 -1.84
C THR A 58 -10.04 8.93 -0.59
N GLU A 59 -10.82 9.06 0.48
CA GLU A 59 -10.37 9.58 1.78
C GLU A 59 -9.15 8.81 2.33
N PHE A 60 -9.11 7.49 2.14
CA PHE A 60 -7.99 6.64 2.56
C PHE A 60 -6.96 6.36 1.46
N ALA A 61 -7.07 7.01 0.29
CA ALA A 61 -6.22 6.81 -0.88
C ALA A 61 -6.13 5.36 -1.39
N ILE A 62 -7.13 4.53 -1.08
CA ILE A 62 -7.22 3.13 -1.51
C ILE A 62 -8.07 2.95 -2.78
N ASP A 63 -8.55 4.05 -3.37
CA ASP A 63 -9.18 4.02 -4.69
C ASP A 63 -8.14 3.89 -5.82
N SER A 64 -8.59 3.41 -6.98
CA SER A 64 -7.71 3.13 -8.12
C SER A 64 -6.99 4.36 -8.67
N ASN A 65 -7.59 5.55 -8.63
CA ASN A 65 -6.95 6.77 -9.12
C ASN A 65 -5.81 7.19 -8.17
N SER A 66 -6.07 7.18 -6.87
CA SER A 66 -5.05 7.48 -5.86
C SER A 66 -3.87 6.51 -5.96
N ILE A 67 -4.14 5.21 -6.04
CA ILE A 67 -3.09 4.17 -6.19
C ILE A 67 -2.27 4.39 -7.47
N SER A 68 -2.93 4.66 -8.59
CA SER A 68 -2.26 4.89 -9.88
C SER A 68 -1.39 6.13 -9.85
N ASN A 69 -1.87 7.23 -9.28
CA ASN A 69 -1.10 8.46 -9.14
C ASN A 69 0.17 8.25 -8.29
N ILE A 70 0.05 7.52 -7.18
CA ILE A 70 1.19 7.16 -6.31
C ILE A 70 2.20 6.28 -7.05
N GLY A 71 1.72 5.29 -7.80
CA GLY A 71 2.58 4.34 -8.52
C GLY A 71 3.33 4.95 -9.70
N PHE A 72 2.67 5.80 -10.47
CA PHE A 72 3.20 6.33 -11.71
C PHE A 72 3.69 7.78 -11.62
N ASN A 73 3.55 8.47 -10.48
CA ASN A 73 3.84 9.90 -10.33
C ASN A 73 3.18 10.71 -11.46
N ILE A 74 1.90 10.45 -11.73
CA ILE A 74 1.14 11.22 -12.73
C ILE A 74 0.85 12.59 -12.11
N ASN A 75 1.66 13.59 -12.49
CA ASN A 75 1.40 15.00 -12.20
C ASN A 75 0.29 15.54 -13.11
#